data_AF-A0A4Y3QK02-F1
#
_entry.id   AF-A0A4Y3QK02-F1
#
_cell.length_a   1.000
_cell.length_b   1.000
_cell.length_c   1.000
_cell.angle_alpha   90.00
_cell.angle_beta   90.00
_cell.angle_gamma   90.00
#
_symmetry.space_group_name_H-M   'P 1'
#
loop_
_entity.id
_entity.type
_entity.pdbx_description
1 polymer ?
#
loop_
_entity_poly.entity_id
_entity_poly.type
_entity_poly.pdbx_seq_one_letter_code
_entity_poly.pdbx_strand_id
1 'polypeptide(L)'
;MTDPQRPTQATIAEWAARFVARGVPALGEPLVLPQDDDENGDAFIVLIHLRHAPAAIYLQLDESGRWVATLTERPSDLTGTSLDLIALGAEVEAAGQLCAYLQERTDAHLAPSP
;
A
#
# COMPACT_ATOMS: atom_id res chain seq x y z
N MET A 1 -19.63 1.82 -12.59
CA MET A 1 -20.54 2.69 -11.81
C MET A 1 -19.85 2.96 -10.49
N THR A 2 -19.14 4.07 -10.40
CA THR A 2 -18.33 4.47 -9.24
C THR A 2 -19.23 4.60 -8.02
N ASP A 3 -18.99 3.80 -6.98
CA ASP A 3 -19.64 4.00 -5.68
C ASP A 3 -19.17 5.37 -5.15
N PRO A 4 -20.07 6.37 -5.01
CA PRO A 4 -19.70 7.74 -4.63
C PRO A 4 -19.07 7.83 -3.23
N GLN A 5 -19.04 6.73 -2.46
CA GLN A 5 -18.44 6.66 -1.14
C GLN A 5 -17.00 6.12 -1.12
N ARG A 6 -16.47 5.57 -2.22
CA ARG A 6 -15.11 5.02 -2.23
C ARG A 6 -14.06 6.14 -2.27
N PRO A 7 -12.96 6.07 -1.48
CA PRO A 7 -11.91 7.08 -1.54
C PRO A 7 -11.25 7.11 -2.92
N THR A 8 -11.03 8.31 -3.43
CA THR A 8 -10.38 8.52 -4.73
C THR A 8 -8.88 8.24 -4.66
N GLN A 9 -8.24 8.00 -5.82
CA GLN A 9 -6.79 7.85 -5.91
C GLN A 9 -6.03 9.04 -5.27
N ALA A 10 -6.51 10.26 -5.50
CA ALA A 10 -5.90 11.47 -4.92
C ALA A 10 -6.01 11.47 -3.38
N THR A 11 -7.13 11.04 -2.84
CA THR A 11 -7.33 10.88 -1.38
C THR A 11 -6.36 9.85 -0.79
N ILE A 12 -6.17 8.72 -1.48
CA ILE A 12 -5.22 7.69 -1.05
C ILE A 12 -3.77 8.19 -1.12
N ALA A 13 -3.40 8.92 -2.18
CA ALA A 13 -2.08 9.53 -2.29
C ALA A 13 -1.80 10.52 -1.16
N GLU A 14 -2.78 11.36 -0.80
CA GLU A 14 -2.68 12.28 0.34
C GLU A 14 -2.47 11.52 1.65
N TRP A 15 -3.25 10.45 1.88
CA TRP A 15 -3.13 9.66 3.10
C TRP A 15 -1.78 8.95 3.20
N ALA A 16 -1.30 8.35 2.11
CA ALA A 16 0.02 7.72 2.05
C ALA A 16 1.13 8.74 2.32
N ALA A 17 1.08 9.92 1.70
CA ALA A 17 2.03 11.00 1.97
C ALA A 17 2.01 11.44 3.44
N ARG A 18 0.82 11.56 4.05
CA ARG A 18 0.67 11.88 5.47
C ARG A 18 1.24 10.78 6.37
N PHE A 19 1.12 9.51 5.99
CA PHE A 19 1.71 8.41 6.74
C PHE A 19 3.24 8.47 6.70
N VAL A 20 3.83 8.67 5.51
CA VAL A 20 5.28 8.85 5.33
C VAL A 20 5.80 10.02 6.15
N ALA A 21 5.07 11.14 6.18
CA ALA A 21 5.43 12.33 6.96
C ALA A 21 5.47 12.09 8.49
N ARG A 22 4.89 11.00 9.01
CA ARG A 22 5.03 10.60 10.43
C ARG A 22 6.41 10.02 10.76
N GLY A 23 7.23 9.74 9.74
CA GLY A 23 8.61 9.30 9.90
C GLY A 23 8.77 7.80 10.10
N VAL A 24 8.06 6.97 9.33
CA VAL A 24 8.28 5.51 9.33
C VAL A 24 9.58 5.20 8.55
N PRO A 25 10.71 4.87 9.21
CA PRO A 25 12.03 4.97 8.58
C PRO A 25 12.29 3.91 7.51
N ALA A 26 11.65 2.75 7.63
CA ALA A 26 11.84 1.60 6.75
C ALA A 26 10.87 1.59 5.56
N LEU A 27 9.88 2.49 5.50
CA LEU A 27 8.99 2.56 4.35
C LEU A 27 9.71 3.24 3.19
N GLY A 28 9.67 2.63 2.00
CA GLY A 28 10.00 3.30 0.75
C GLY A 28 9.04 4.47 0.47
N GLU A 29 9.21 5.14 -0.67
CA GLU A 29 8.21 6.12 -1.12
C GLU A 29 7.05 5.38 -1.79
N PRO A 30 5.84 5.37 -1.22
CA PRO A 30 4.71 4.67 -1.82
C PRO A 30 4.24 5.40 -3.08
N LEU A 31 4.09 4.67 -4.18
CA LEU A 31 3.59 5.19 -5.44
C LEU A 31 2.12 4.79 -5.60
N VAL A 32 1.23 5.75 -5.81
CA VAL A 32 -0.19 5.46 -6.08
C VAL A 32 -0.42 5.51 -7.58
N LEU A 33 -0.58 4.34 -8.19
CA LEU A 33 -0.66 4.17 -9.65
C LEU A 33 -2.08 3.75 -10.06
N PRO A 34 -2.60 4.26 -11.19
CA PRO A 34 -3.82 3.70 -11.78
C PRO A 34 -3.57 2.26 -12.25
N GLN A 35 -4.60 1.42 -12.23
CA GLN A 35 -4.56 0.13 -12.92
C GLN A 35 -5.06 0.31 -14.37
N ASP A 36 -4.22 -0.06 -15.34
CA ASP A 36 -4.49 0.12 -16.77
C ASP A 36 -5.63 -0.76 -17.32
N ASP A 37 -6.01 -1.83 -16.62
CA ASP A 37 -7.03 -2.80 -17.07
C ASP A 37 -8.46 -2.49 -16.60
N ASP A 38 -8.67 -1.40 -15.86
CA ASP A 38 -10.01 -1.06 -15.36
C ASP A 38 -10.74 -0.15 -16.36
N GLU A 39 -11.70 -0.74 -17.09
CA GLU A 39 -12.55 -0.05 -18.07
C GLU A 39 -13.32 1.14 -17.45
N ASN A 40 -13.38 1.21 -16.12
CA ASN A 40 -14.07 2.25 -15.36
C ASN A 40 -13.10 3.28 -14.71
N GLY A 41 -11.77 3.12 -14.84
CA GLY A 41 -10.75 4.11 -14.45
C GLY A 41 -10.59 4.36 -12.94
N ASP A 42 -11.30 3.61 -12.10
CA ASP A 42 -11.39 3.85 -10.65
C ASP A 42 -10.48 2.92 -9.82
N ALA A 43 -9.82 1.95 -10.45
CA ALA A 43 -8.89 1.05 -9.79
C ALA A 43 -7.48 1.65 -9.72
N PHE A 44 -6.89 1.58 -8.53
CA PHE A 44 -5.54 2.03 -8.26
C PHE A 44 -4.85 1.05 -7.31
N ILE A 45 -3.53 1.04 -7.36
CA ILE A 45 -2.68 0.30 -6.43
C ILE A 45 -1.72 1.25 -5.72
N VAL A 46 -1.36 0.91 -4.49
CA VAL A 46 -0.25 1.55 -3.78
C VAL A 46 0.95 0.60 -3.86
N LEU A 47 1.98 1.00 -4.61
CA LEU A 47 3.19 0.22 -4.82
C LEU A 47 4.30 0.68 -3.87
N ILE A 48 4.96 -0.27 -3.22
CA ILE A 48 6.09 -0.04 -2.32
C ILE A 48 7.24 -0.90 -2.80
N HIS A 49 8.32 -0.27 -3.25
CA HIS A 49 9.55 -0.98 -3.58
C HIS A 49 10.35 -1.30 -2.32
N LEU A 50 10.77 -2.55 -2.19
CA LEU A 50 11.65 -3.00 -1.11
C LEU A 50 13.09 -2.67 -1.48
N ARG A 51 13.87 -2.06 -0.58
CA ARG A 51 15.27 -1.72 -0.87
C ARG A 51 16.18 -2.92 -0.65
N HIS A 52 15.77 -3.87 0.19
CA HIS A 52 16.57 -5.04 0.57
C HIS A 52 16.13 -6.32 -0.16
N ALA A 53 15.21 -6.22 -1.11
CA ALA A 53 14.84 -7.31 -2.01
C ALA A 53 14.42 -6.78 -3.38
N PRO A 54 14.72 -7.48 -4.50
CA PRO A 54 14.21 -7.14 -5.83
C PRO A 54 12.74 -7.56 -5.97
N ALA A 55 11.89 -7.01 -5.10
CA ALA A 55 10.47 -7.29 -4.98
C ALA A 55 9.72 -6.01 -4.60
N ALA A 56 8.41 -6.03 -4.78
CA ALA A 56 7.54 -4.96 -4.34
C ALA A 56 6.38 -5.52 -3.52
N ILE A 57 5.79 -4.66 -2.70
CA ILE A 57 4.49 -4.91 -2.10
C ILE A 57 3.51 -3.99 -2.82
N TYR A 58 2.41 -4.54 -3.33
CA TYR A 58 1.29 -3.73 -3.77
C TYR A 58 0.13 -3.86 -2.78
N LEU A 59 -0.51 -2.73 -2.50
CA LEU A 59 -1.72 -2.66 -1.70
C LEU A 59 -2.89 -2.31 -2.62
N GLN A 60 -3.98 -3.04 -2.48
CA GLN A 60 -5.20 -2.81 -3.25
C GLN A 60 -6.41 -2.79 -2.32
N LEU A 61 -7.34 -1.87 -2.59
CA LEU A 61 -8.64 -1.85 -1.96
C LEU A 61 -9.57 -2.80 -2.74
N ASP A 62 -10.05 -3.87 -2.09
CA ASP A 62 -10.98 -4.81 -2.69
C ASP A 62 -12.41 -4.27 -2.75
N GLU A 63 -13.29 -4.96 -3.47
CA GLU A 63 -14.70 -4.57 -3.64
C GLU A 63 -15.48 -4.53 -2.30
N SER A 64 -15.00 -5.24 -1.27
CA SER A 64 -15.59 -5.24 0.08
C SER A 64 -15.10 -4.08 0.95
N GLY A 65 -14.24 -3.19 0.42
CA GLY A 65 -13.66 -2.09 1.16
C GLY A 65 -12.49 -2.50 2.05
N ARG A 66 -11.88 -3.67 1.81
CA ARG A 66 -10.72 -4.14 2.55
C ARG A 66 -9.41 -3.94 1.79
N TRP A 67 -8.40 -3.47 2.51
CA TRP A 67 -7.05 -3.39 2.00
C TRP A 67 -6.34 -4.73 2.09
N VAL A 68 -5.79 -5.16 0.97
CA VAL A 68 -5.00 -6.40 0.84
C VAL A 68 -3.61 -6.04 0.39
N ALA A 69 -2.61 -6.60 1.07
CA ALA A 69 -1.20 -6.47 0.71
C ALA A 69 -0.72 -7.75 0.02
N THR A 70 -0.05 -7.60 -1.11
CA THR A 70 0.60 -8.71 -1.81
C THR A 70 2.07 -8.43 -1.99
N LEU A 71 2.90 -9.34 -1.51
CA LEU A 71 4.34 -9.38 -1.80
C LEU A 71 4.55 -10.11 -3.13
N THR A 72 5.17 -9.44 -4.11
CA THR A 72 5.41 -10.03 -5.43
C THR A 72 6.33 -11.24 -5.35
N GLU A 73 6.03 -12.26 -6.14
CA GLU A 73 6.92 -13.40 -6.34
C GLU A 73 8.30 -12.95 -6.84
N ARG A 74 9.37 -13.63 -6.38
CA ARG A 74 10.74 -13.34 -6.80
C ARG A 74 11.16 -14.34 -7.87
N PRO A 75 11.87 -13.91 -8.93
CA PRO A 75 12.39 -14.82 -9.95
C PRO A 75 13.54 -15.70 -9.46
N SER A 76 14.12 -15.39 -8.30
CA SER A 76 15.23 -16.13 -7.69
C SER A 76 15.24 -16.00 -6.17
N ASP A 77 15.99 -16.89 -5.51
CA ASP A 77 16.24 -16.80 -4.07
C ASP A 77 16.90 -15.47 -3.69
N LEU A 78 16.51 -14.92 -2.54
CA LEU A 78 17.20 -13.79 -1.93
C LEU A 78 18.30 -14.34 -1.01
N THR A 79 19.55 -14.14 -1.40
CA THR A 79 20.71 -14.42 -0.54
C THR A 79 21.22 -13.11 0.06
N GLY A 80 21.31 -13.04 1.38
CA GLY A 80 21.77 -11.86 2.10
C GLY A 80 22.32 -12.21 3.47
N THR A 81 22.90 -11.23 4.14
CA THR A 81 23.35 -11.32 5.53
C THR A 81 22.16 -11.28 6.50
N SER A 82 22.42 -11.52 7.79
CA SER A 82 21.40 -11.32 8.83
C SER A 82 20.88 -9.88 8.88
N LEU A 83 21.75 -8.89 8.62
CA LEU A 83 21.37 -7.48 8.59
C LEU A 83 20.42 -7.18 7.42
N ASP A 84 20.66 -7.78 6.25
CA ASP A 84 19.78 -7.62 5.08
C ASP A 84 18.38 -8.19 5.35
N LEU A 85 18.30 -9.35 6.02
CA LEU A 85 17.04 -9.97 6.40
C LEU A 85 16.29 -9.17 7.47
N ILE A 86 16.99 -8.59 8.46
CA ILE A 86 16.39 -7.71 9.47
C ILE A 86 15.82 -6.46 8.81
N ALA A 87 16.58 -5.85 7.90
CA ALA A 87 16.15 -4.65 7.19
C ALA A 87 14.93 -4.94 6.29
N LEU A 88 14.93 -6.06 5.56
CA LEU A 88 13.76 -6.51 4.79
C LEU A 88 12.53 -6.73 5.68
N GLY A 89 12.70 -7.35 6.84
CA GLY A 89 11.63 -7.52 7.82
C GLY A 89 11.01 -6.19 8.24
N ALA A 90 11.83 -5.17 8.49
CA ALA A 90 11.37 -3.83 8.83
C ALA A 90 10.61 -3.15 7.65
N GLU A 91 11.01 -3.40 6.40
CA GLU A 91 10.29 -2.89 5.22
C GLU A 91 8.90 -3.54 5.08
N VAL A 92 8.82 -4.86 5.27
CA VAL A 92 7.56 -5.62 5.24
C VAL A 92 6.64 -5.18 6.37
N GLU A 93 7.18 -4.99 7.58
CA GLU A 93 6.42 -4.45 8.71
C GLU A 93 5.87 -3.06 8.41
N ALA A 94 6.71 -2.16 7.89
CA ALA A 94 6.30 -0.80 7.54
C ALA A 94 5.19 -0.78 6.47
N ALA A 95 5.27 -1.66 5.46
CA ALA A 95 4.21 -1.83 4.47
C ALA A 95 2.89 -2.33 5.10
N GLY A 96 2.97 -3.27 6.05
CA GLY A 96 1.83 -3.72 6.84
C GLY A 96 1.19 -2.61 7.66
N GLN A 97 2.01 -1.75 8.28
CA GLN A 97 1.52 -0.58 9.02
C GLN A 97 0.82 0.44 8.09
N LEU A 98 1.35 0.67 6.88
CA LEU A 98 0.67 1.51 5.88
C LEU A 98 -0.68 0.90 5.48
N CYS A 99 -0.73 -0.42 5.23
CA CYS A 99 -1.96 -1.13 4.89
C CYS A 99 -3.03 -0.98 5.98
N ALA A 100 -2.66 -1.21 7.24
CA ALA A 100 -3.57 -1.02 8.38
C ALA A 100 -4.05 0.44 8.50
N TYR A 101 -3.15 1.40 8.35
CA TYR A 101 -3.51 2.82 8.37
C TYR A 101 -4.49 3.18 7.24
N LEU A 102 -4.28 2.68 6.02
CA LEU A 102 -5.20 2.92 4.92
C LEU A 102 -6.57 2.30 5.18
N GLN A 103 -6.64 1.13 5.82
CA GLN A 103 -7.91 0.54 6.26
C GLN A 103 -8.65 1.46 7.23
N GLU A 104 -7.99 1.92 8.30
CA GLU A 104 -8.60 2.81 9.29
C GLU A 104 -9.17 4.09 8.65
N ARG A 105 -8.46 4.64 7.65
CA ARG A 105 -8.87 5.86 6.96
C ARG A 105 -10.04 5.60 6.00
N THR A 106 -10.04 4.46 5.30
CA THR A 106 -11.18 4.02 4.49
C THR A 106 -12.42 3.81 5.36
N ASP A 107 -12.30 3.12 6.49
CA ASP A 107 -13.42 2.87 7.40
C ASP A 107 -14.01 4.17 7.94
N ALA A 108 -13.14 5.12 8.34
CA ALA A 108 -13.57 6.44 8.80
C ALA A 108 -14.22 7.29 7.70
N HIS A 109 -13.83 7.11 6.44
CA HIS A 109 -14.42 7.80 5.30
C HIS A 109 -15.79 7.24 4.92
N LEU A 110 -15.98 5.93 5.08
CA LEU A 110 -17.24 5.23 4.79
C LEU A 110 -18.25 5.30 5.94
N ALA A 111 -17.80 5.65 7.15
CA ALA A 111 -18.66 5.79 8.31
C ALA A 111 -19.74 6.87 8.07
N PRO A 112 -21.02 6.57 8.40
CA PRO A 112 -22.08 7.58 8.29
C PRO A 112 -21.77 8.76 9.22
N SER A 113 -22.04 9.98 8.74
CA SER A 113 -21.98 11.17 9.59
C SER A 113 -22.99 11.03 10.75
N PRO A 114 -22.62 11.44 11.98
CA PRO A 114 -23.49 11.31 13.15
C PRO A 114 -24.75 12.17 13.06
#